data_AF-A0AAW2PZC6-F1
#
_entry.id   AF-A0AAW2PZC6-F1
#
_cell.length_a   1.000
_cell.length_b   1.000
_cell.length_c   1.000
_cell.angle_alpha   90.00
_cell.angle_beta   90.00
_cell.angle_gamma   90.00
#
_symmetry.space_group_name_H-M   'P 1'
#
loop_
_entity.id
_entity.type
_entity.pdbx_description
1 polymer ?
#
loop_
_entity_poly.entity_id
_entity_poly.type
_entity_poly.pdbx_seq_one_letter_code
_entity_poly.pdbx_strand_id
1 'polypeptide(L)'
;MMEYSFPTADGTTSSIVKPAIEANNFEIKPAIIQIIWSSVQFSGLPDEDPNKHLVNFLEICDTFRFNGVSSDAIRLTIFLFSLCDTAKDWLQSLPAGSITTWAALTQKFLAKYFPPAKTAKMLNEITSVVQLDRESLYDAWERFKSMLRKCPHHELSVWRQVQTFYNGVTLANRATIDAATGGTIMKKLPSEAFNIIDEITTNLYSYGQERVEKRTTYIHSIDAISALSAQMNAQMTALTHRMDNLGAAILNGAPMDLVVHAVQWDT
;
A
#
# COMPACT_ATOMS: atom_id res chain seq x y z
N MET A 1 -35.85 -20.31 48.27
CA MET A 1 -34.40 -20.57 48.46
C MET A 1 -33.75 -20.25 47.13
N MET A 2 -33.14 -19.08 46.98
CA MET A 2 -32.40 -18.74 45.75
C MET A 2 -31.06 -19.45 45.83
N GLU A 3 -30.90 -20.52 45.07
CA GLU A 3 -29.58 -21.09 44.82
C GLU A 3 -28.78 -20.04 44.05
N TYR A 4 -27.82 -19.43 44.74
CA TYR A 4 -26.72 -18.72 44.09
C TYR A 4 -25.97 -19.75 43.25
N SER A 5 -26.22 -19.77 41.95
CA SER A 5 -25.46 -20.58 40.99
C SER A 5 -24.04 -20.01 40.91
N PHE A 6 -23.13 -20.57 41.70
CA PHE A 6 -21.71 -20.35 41.52
C PHE A 6 -21.33 -20.80 40.10
N PRO A 7 -20.61 -19.98 39.32
CA PRO A 7 -20.16 -20.40 38.01
C PRO A 7 -19.21 -21.60 38.17
N THR A 8 -19.63 -22.77 37.69
CA THR A 8 -18.79 -23.97 37.58
C THR A 8 -18.08 -23.98 36.23
N ALA A 9 -16.86 -24.52 36.21
CA ALA A 9 -16.09 -24.68 34.97
C ALA A 9 -16.76 -25.65 33.97
N ASP A 10 -17.76 -26.42 34.40
CA ASP A 10 -18.47 -27.43 33.61
C ASP A 10 -19.19 -26.85 32.37
N GLY A 11 -19.43 -25.53 32.32
CA GLY A 11 -19.96 -24.83 31.14
C GLY A 11 -18.90 -24.35 30.14
N THR A 12 -17.61 -24.43 30.46
CA THR A 12 -16.51 -23.92 29.61
C THR A 12 -16.05 -24.96 28.60
N THR A 13 -16.94 -25.32 27.68
CA THR A 13 -16.61 -26.27 26.60
C THR A 13 -16.07 -25.55 25.37
N SER A 14 -14.92 -25.99 24.87
CA SER A 14 -14.34 -25.48 23.61
C SER A 14 -15.17 -25.92 22.40
N SER A 15 -15.39 -24.99 21.46
CA SER A 15 -16.01 -25.28 20.16
C SER A 15 -15.17 -26.20 19.28
N ILE A 16 -13.85 -26.14 19.44
CA ILE A 16 -12.90 -27.03 18.78
C ILE A 16 -12.69 -28.26 19.66
N VAL A 17 -12.94 -29.44 19.11
CA VAL A 17 -12.56 -30.70 19.75
C VAL A 17 -11.04 -30.80 19.74
N LYS A 18 -10.43 -30.93 20.93
CA LYS A 18 -8.98 -31.15 21.04
C LYS A 18 -8.65 -32.47 20.33
N PRO A 19 -7.82 -32.46 19.27
CA PRO A 19 -7.41 -33.68 18.59
C PRO A 19 -6.69 -34.61 19.57
N ALA A 20 -6.90 -35.91 19.45
CA ALA A 20 -6.09 -36.89 20.17
C ALA A 20 -4.66 -36.83 19.60
N ILE A 21 -3.68 -36.57 20.46
CA ILE A 21 -2.26 -36.49 20.09
C ILE A 21 -1.53 -37.61 20.82
N GLU A 22 -1.05 -38.60 20.08
CA GLU A 22 -0.35 -39.77 20.61
C GLU A 22 1.14 -39.49 20.91
N ALA A 23 1.64 -38.32 20.53
CA ALA A 23 3.02 -37.91 20.77
C ALA A 23 3.21 -37.42 22.21
N ASN A 24 4.03 -38.14 23.00
CA ASN A 24 4.31 -37.83 24.41
C ASN A 24 4.98 -36.46 24.66
N ASN A 25 5.54 -35.82 23.63
CA ASN A 25 6.30 -34.56 23.74
C ASN A 25 5.70 -33.42 22.88
N PHE A 26 4.39 -33.46 22.58
CA PHE A 26 3.76 -32.37 21.84
C PHE A 26 3.55 -31.14 22.74
N GLU A 27 4.24 -30.05 22.42
CA GLU A 27 4.06 -28.76 23.07
C GLU A 27 4.12 -27.64 22.02
N ILE A 28 3.18 -26.69 22.11
CA ILE A 28 3.26 -25.45 21.34
C ILE A 28 4.19 -24.50 22.10
N LYS A 29 5.39 -24.31 21.57
CA LYS A 29 6.40 -23.44 22.19
C LYS A 29 5.89 -21.99 22.31
N PRO A 30 6.16 -21.28 23.42
CA PRO A 30 5.78 -19.87 23.58
C PRO A 30 6.27 -18.95 22.45
N ALA A 31 7.43 -19.24 21.86
CA ALA A 31 7.95 -18.51 20.71
C ALA A 31 7.01 -18.57 19.48
N ILE A 32 6.35 -19.71 19.24
CA ILE A 32 5.37 -19.85 18.15
C ILE A 32 4.15 -18.97 18.44
N ILE A 33 3.66 -18.98 19.68
CA ILE A 33 2.52 -18.15 20.10
C ILE A 33 2.86 -16.66 19.90
N GLN A 34 4.08 -16.24 20.25
CA GLN A 34 4.54 -14.86 20.05
C GLN A 34 4.61 -14.47 18.56
N ILE A 35 5.04 -15.38 17.68
CA ILE A 35 5.01 -15.13 16.23
C ILE A 35 3.58 -14.94 15.75
N ILE A 36 2.64 -15.79 16.21
CA ILE A 36 1.22 -15.70 15.85
C ILE A 36 0.61 -14.37 16.33
N TRP A 37 0.87 -13.96 17.58
CA TRP A 37 0.37 -12.70 18.12
C TRP A 37 0.96 -11.47 17.43
N SER A 38 2.21 -11.53 16.99
CA SER A 38 2.86 -10.39 16.33
C SER A 38 2.52 -10.28 14.84
N SER A 39 2.21 -11.41 14.17
CA SER A 39 2.15 -11.45 12.70
C SER A 39 0.77 -11.74 12.11
N VAL A 40 -0.10 -12.42 12.85
CA VAL A 40 -1.39 -12.92 12.33
C VAL A 40 -2.49 -12.85 13.40
N GLN A 41 -2.69 -11.68 14.00
CA GLN A 41 -3.90 -11.42 14.77
C GLN A 41 -5.06 -11.03 13.86
N PHE A 42 -6.24 -11.54 14.21
CA PHE A 42 -7.50 -11.21 13.55
C PHE A 42 -8.54 -10.87 14.60
N SER A 43 -9.02 -9.62 14.56
CA SER A 43 -9.96 -9.06 15.54
C SER A 43 -11.42 -9.22 15.13
N GLY A 44 -11.66 -9.46 13.84
CA GLY A 44 -12.99 -9.57 13.23
C GLY A 44 -13.53 -8.25 12.70
N LEU A 45 -12.68 -7.25 12.47
CA LEU A 45 -13.10 -5.94 11.99
C LEU A 45 -13.51 -5.98 10.49
N PRO A 46 -14.40 -5.07 10.04
CA PRO A 46 -14.92 -5.10 8.66
C PRO A 46 -13.87 -4.92 7.55
N ASP A 47 -12.80 -4.18 7.86
CA ASP A 47 -11.69 -3.86 6.97
C ASP A 47 -10.60 -4.95 6.93
N GLU A 48 -10.60 -5.89 7.87
CA GLU A 48 -9.72 -7.05 7.83
C GLU A 48 -10.14 -8.02 6.69
N ASP A 49 -9.14 -8.68 6.12
CA ASP A 49 -9.33 -9.69 5.09
C ASP A 49 -9.12 -11.11 5.67
N PRO A 50 -10.19 -11.89 5.87
CA PRO A 50 -10.09 -13.24 6.42
C PRO A 50 -9.33 -14.20 5.51
N ASN A 51 -9.30 -13.99 4.19
CA ASN A 51 -8.51 -14.83 3.29
C ASN A 51 -7.01 -14.54 3.46
N LYS A 52 -6.65 -13.26 3.53
CA LYS A 52 -5.26 -12.84 3.81
C LYS A 52 -4.77 -13.36 5.17
N HIS A 53 -5.63 -13.31 6.19
CA HIS A 53 -5.35 -13.90 7.50
C HIS A 53 -5.03 -15.39 7.40
N LEU A 54 -5.88 -16.17 6.71
CA LEU A 54 -5.66 -17.59 6.52
C LEU A 54 -4.36 -17.91 5.76
N VAL A 55 -4.06 -17.16 4.70
CA VAL A 55 -2.80 -17.34 3.94
C VAL A 55 -1.59 -17.13 4.85
N ASN A 56 -1.52 -15.98 5.53
CA ASN A 56 -0.39 -15.68 6.43
C ASN A 56 -0.29 -16.69 7.58
N PHE A 57 -1.44 -17.12 8.13
CA PHE A 57 -1.49 -18.12 9.20
C PHE A 57 -0.94 -19.47 8.73
N LEU A 58 -1.34 -19.91 7.53
CA LEU A 58 -0.89 -21.17 6.95
C LEU A 58 0.61 -21.12 6.62
N GLU A 59 1.12 -20.01 6.09
CA GLU A 59 2.55 -19.81 5.86
C GLU A 59 3.36 -20.02 7.14
N ILE A 60 2.93 -19.44 8.27
CA ILE A 60 3.57 -19.64 9.56
C ILE A 60 3.45 -21.10 10.01
N CYS A 61 2.26 -21.70 9.90
CA CYS A 61 2.05 -23.11 10.29
C CYS A 61 2.91 -24.09 9.49
N ASP A 62 3.19 -23.79 8.23
CA ASP A 62 3.99 -24.66 7.37
C ASP A 62 5.50 -24.59 7.70
N THR A 63 5.95 -23.61 8.51
CA THR A 63 7.36 -23.49 8.97
C THR A 63 7.76 -24.48 10.06
N PHE A 64 6.79 -25.10 10.75
CA PHE A 64 7.07 -26.05 11.82
C PHE A 64 6.27 -27.34 11.64
N ARG A 65 6.89 -28.45 12.02
CA ARG A 65 6.28 -29.79 11.98
C ARG A 65 6.56 -30.52 13.29
N PHE A 66 5.57 -31.28 13.75
CA PHE A 66 5.68 -32.10 14.94
C PHE A 66 5.53 -33.56 14.54
N ASN A 67 6.52 -34.38 14.90
CA ASN A 67 6.49 -35.81 14.61
C ASN A 67 5.31 -36.47 15.32
N GLY A 68 4.53 -37.26 14.57
CA GLY A 68 3.37 -37.97 15.12
C GLY A 68 2.13 -37.10 15.36
N VAL A 69 2.11 -35.85 14.87
CA VAL A 69 0.94 -34.96 14.99
C VAL A 69 0.47 -34.52 13.61
N SER A 70 -0.83 -34.60 13.37
CA SER A 70 -1.40 -34.17 12.08
C SER A 70 -1.32 -32.66 11.92
N SER A 71 -1.09 -32.18 10.70
CA SER A 71 -1.14 -30.75 10.38
C SER A 71 -2.49 -30.14 10.73
N ASP A 72 -3.57 -30.91 10.60
CA ASP A 72 -4.92 -30.53 10.98
C ASP A 72 -5.00 -30.20 12.48
N ALA A 73 -4.46 -31.07 13.33
CA ALA A 73 -4.45 -30.88 14.77
C ALA A 73 -3.64 -29.66 15.21
N ILE A 74 -2.48 -29.46 14.58
CA ILE A 74 -1.61 -28.30 14.83
C ILE A 74 -2.35 -27.02 14.46
N ARG A 75 -2.93 -26.95 13.25
CA ARG A 75 -3.66 -25.77 12.75
C ARG A 75 -4.85 -25.42 13.64
N LEU A 76 -5.68 -26.41 13.99
CA LEU A 76 -6.82 -26.20 14.90
C LEU A 76 -6.39 -25.64 16.26
N THR A 77 -5.28 -26.15 16.82
CA THR A 77 -4.82 -25.71 18.14
C THR A 77 -4.22 -24.31 18.10
N ILE A 78 -3.43 -23.99 17.05
CA ILE A 78 -2.74 -22.69 16.95
C ILE A 78 -3.70 -21.59 16.51
N PHE A 79 -4.71 -21.89 15.69
CA PHE A 79 -5.66 -20.91 15.19
C PHE A 79 -6.39 -20.14 16.29
N LEU A 80 -6.64 -20.77 17.44
CA LEU A 80 -7.19 -20.13 18.64
C LEU A 80 -6.38 -18.92 19.10
N PHE A 81 -5.06 -18.98 18.96
CA PHE A 81 -4.16 -17.89 19.32
C PHE A 81 -4.12 -16.78 18.28
N SER A 82 -4.55 -17.06 17.04
CA SER A 82 -4.62 -16.09 15.95
C SER A 82 -5.82 -15.14 16.02
N LEU A 83 -6.79 -15.42 16.90
CA LEU A 83 -8.00 -14.62 17.05
C LEU A 83 -7.97 -13.76 18.32
N CYS A 84 -8.43 -12.51 18.21
CA CYS A 84 -8.73 -11.61 19.32
C CYS A 84 -10.14 -11.02 19.20
N ASP A 85 -10.54 -10.29 20.24
CA ASP A 85 -11.78 -9.51 20.31
C ASP A 85 -13.00 -10.28 19.78
N THR A 86 -13.74 -9.67 18.85
CA THR A 86 -15.00 -10.21 18.33
C THR A 86 -14.83 -11.53 17.59
N ALA A 87 -13.65 -11.79 17.02
CA ALA A 87 -13.34 -13.07 16.39
C ALA A 87 -13.16 -14.20 17.40
N LYS A 88 -12.53 -13.90 18.53
CA LYS A 88 -12.38 -14.87 19.62
C LYS A 88 -13.73 -15.18 20.27
N ASP A 89 -14.53 -14.15 20.52
CA ASP A 89 -15.89 -14.30 21.06
C ASP A 89 -16.78 -15.13 20.12
N TRP A 90 -16.70 -14.89 18.81
CA TRP A 90 -17.42 -15.69 17.83
C TRP A 90 -17.05 -17.16 17.91
N LEU A 91 -15.76 -17.50 17.95
CA LEU A 91 -15.32 -18.89 18.02
C LEU A 91 -15.82 -19.56 19.29
N GLN A 92 -15.82 -18.85 20.43
CA GLN A 92 -16.33 -19.34 21.71
C GLN A 92 -17.86 -19.47 21.74
N SER A 93 -18.59 -18.70 20.92
CA SER A 93 -20.06 -18.76 20.84
C SER A 93 -20.60 -20.00 20.08
N LEU A 94 -19.74 -20.71 19.36
CA LEU A 94 -20.15 -21.89 18.60
C LEU A 94 -20.47 -23.07 19.53
N PRO A 95 -21.32 -24.03 19.11
CA PRO A 95 -21.61 -25.19 19.93
C PRO A 95 -20.34 -25.99 20.25
N ALA A 96 -20.28 -26.50 21.48
CA ALA A 96 -19.22 -27.36 21.97
C ALA A 96 -18.93 -28.50 21.01
N GLY A 97 -17.66 -28.70 20.68
CA GLY A 97 -17.22 -29.78 19.80
C GLY A 97 -17.78 -29.75 18.37
N SER A 98 -18.34 -28.63 17.92
CA SER A 98 -18.88 -28.49 16.55
C SER A 98 -17.80 -28.41 15.46
N ILE A 99 -16.54 -28.28 15.83
CA ILE A 99 -15.39 -28.22 14.92
C ILE A 99 -14.42 -29.35 15.26
N THR A 100 -14.23 -30.26 14.31
CA THR A 100 -13.33 -31.41 14.45
C THR A 100 -12.20 -31.45 13.41
N THR A 101 -12.30 -30.65 12.34
CA THR A 101 -11.30 -30.60 11.25
C THR A 101 -10.97 -29.17 10.87
N TRP A 102 -9.77 -28.94 10.34
CA TRP A 102 -9.36 -27.63 9.80
C TRP A 102 -10.33 -27.13 8.73
N ALA A 103 -10.72 -28.01 7.80
CA ALA A 103 -11.66 -27.66 6.73
C ALA A 103 -13.00 -27.13 7.28
N ALA A 104 -13.57 -27.77 8.30
CA ALA A 104 -14.80 -27.31 8.94
C ALA A 104 -14.63 -25.96 9.64
N LEU A 105 -13.47 -25.73 10.28
CA LEU A 105 -13.13 -24.45 10.90
C LEU A 105 -13.06 -23.35 9.85
N THR A 106 -12.29 -23.56 8.79
CA THR A 106 -12.08 -22.58 7.71
C THR A 106 -13.39 -22.23 7.03
N GLN A 107 -14.24 -23.23 6.76
CA GLN A 107 -15.55 -23.00 6.17
C GLN A 107 -16.43 -22.10 7.06
N LYS A 108 -16.53 -22.38 8.36
CA LYS A 108 -17.31 -21.56 9.31
C LYS A 108 -16.74 -20.15 9.45
N PHE A 109 -15.42 -20.03 9.51
CA PHE A 109 -14.72 -18.74 9.61
C PHE A 109 -14.98 -17.86 8.38
N LEU A 110 -14.81 -18.40 7.18
CA LEU A 110 -15.09 -17.68 5.94
C LEU A 110 -16.57 -17.35 5.79
N ALA A 111 -17.49 -18.25 6.16
CA ALA A 111 -18.92 -17.96 6.14
C ALA A 111 -19.30 -16.78 7.06
N LYS A 112 -18.62 -16.63 8.20
CA LYS A 112 -18.85 -15.55 9.16
C LYS A 112 -18.25 -14.21 8.70
N TYR A 113 -16.97 -14.22 8.30
CA TYR A 113 -16.19 -12.99 8.07
C TYR A 113 -16.08 -12.60 6.59
N PHE A 114 -16.47 -13.49 5.68
CA PHE A 114 -16.52 -13.26 4.24
C PHE A 114 -17.86 -13.71 3.65
N PRO A 115 -18.98 -13.12 4.09
CA PRO A 115 -20.31 -13.54 3.67
C PRO A 115 -20.53 -13.33 2.16
N PRO A 116 -21.44 -14.08 1.51
CA PRO A 116 -21.76 -13.93 0.09
C PRO A 116 -22.11 -12.49 -0.32
N ALA A 117 -22.70 -11.70 0.59
CA ALA A 117 -22.99 -10.29 0.36
C ALA A 117 -21.72 -9.44 0.12
N LYS A 118 -20.60 -9.75 0.81
CA LYS A 118 -19.30 -9.08 0.59
C LYS A 118 -18.78 -9.42 -0.81
N THR A 119 -18.83 -10.69 -1.21
CA THR A 119 -18.52 -11.14 -2.58
C THR A 119 -19.38 -10.42 -3.63
N ALA A 120 -20.70 -10.37 -3.44
CA ALA A 120 -21.61 -9.70 -4.36
C ALA A 120 -21.33 -8.20 -4.48
N LYS A 121 -21.03 -7.53 -3.36
CA LYS A 121 -20.61 -6.11 -3.36
C LYS A 121 -19.33 -5.92 -4.16
N MET A 122 -18.31 -6.75 -3.93
CA MET A 122 -17.04 -6.67 -4.66
C MET A 122 -17.22 -6.93 -6.16
N LEU A 123 -18.06 -7.89 -6.54
CA LEU A 123 -18.42 -8.14 -7.94
C LEU A 123 -19.12 -6.95 -8.59
N ASN A 124 -20.04 -6.30 -7.87
CA ASN A 124 -20.69 -5.09 -8.34
C ASN A 124 -19.66 -3.98 -8.56
N GLU A 125 -18.76 -3.75 -7.59
CA GLU A 125 -17.69 -2.75 -7.71
C GLU A 125 -16.76 -3.05 -8.90
N ILE A 126 -16.38 -4.31 -9.12
CA ILE A 126 -15.55 -4.72 -10.27
C ILE A 126 -16.30 -4.43 -11.58
N THR A 127 -17.57 -4.83 -11.68
CA THR A 127 -18.36 -4.74 -12.92
C THR A 127 -18.88 -3.33 -13.21
N SER A 128 -18.91 -2.45 -12.22
CA SER A 128 -19.28 -1.04 -12.35
C SER A 128 -18.08 -0.10 -12.30
N VAL A 129 -16.86 -0.61 -12.55
CA VAL A 129 -15.66 0.22 -12.53
C VAL A 129 -15.78 1.34 -13.55
N VAL A 130 -15.46 2.55 -13.13
CA VAL A 130 -15.30 3.71 -14.00
C VAL A 130 -13.99 4.41 -13.65
N GLN A 131 -13.35 5.00 -14.65
CA GLN A 131 -12.20 5.86 -14.44
C GLN A 131 -12.63 7.11 -13.66
N LEU A 132 -11.90 7.44 -12.60
CA LEU A 132 -12.19 8.57 -11.72
C LEU A 132 -11.70 9.89 -12.36
N ASP A 133 -12.21 11.02 -11.86
CA ASP A 133 -11.74 12.33 -12.32
C ASP A 133 -10.23 12.48 -12.06
N ARG A 134 -9.50 12.97 -13.07
CA ARG A 134 -8.03 13.13 -13.07
C ARG A 134 -7.22 11.84 -12.86
N GLU A 135 -7.85 10.67 -12.82
CA GLU A 135 -7.15 9.39 -12.73
C GLU A 135 -6.48 9.07 -14.06
N SER A 136 -5.21 8.68 -14.04
CA SER A 136 -4.52 8.26 -15.26
C SER A 136 -5.04 6.90 -15.75
N LEU A 137 -4.81 6.57 -17.03
CA LEU A 137 -5.17 5.25 -17.55
C LEU A 137 -4.45 4.12 -16.78
N TYR A 138 -3.19 4.36 -16.38
CA TYR A 138 -2.40 3.44 -15.58
C TYR A 138 -2.98 3.22 -14.19
N ASP A 139 -3.29 4.28 -13.45
CA ASP A 139 -3.83 4.18 -12.09
C ASP A 139 -5.20 3.47 -12.11
N ALA A 140 -6.04 3.76 -13.10
CA ALA A 140 -7.31 3.08 -13.28
C ALA A 140 -7.12 1.57 -13.52
N TRP A 141 -6.13 1.17 -14.32
CA TRP A 141 -5.84 -0.23 -14.59
C TRP A 141 -5.29 -0.96 -13.36
N GLU A 142 -4.35 -0.35 -12.63
CA GLU A 142 -3.84 -0.93 -11.38
C GLU A 142 -4.92 -1.05 -10.32
N ARG A 143 -5.81 -0.06 -10.20
CA ARG A 143 -6.97 -0.12 -9.30
C ARG A 143 -7.89 -1.27 -9.70
N PHE A 144 -8.19 -1.42 -10.99
CA PHE A 144 -9.03 -2.52 -11.47
C PHE A 144 -8.39 -3.90 -11.18
N LYS A 145 -7.11 -4.09 -11.49
CA LYS A 145 -6.38 -5.33 -11.14
C LYS A 145 -6.37 -5.58 -9.63
N SER A 146 -6.22 -4.55 -8.82
CA SER A 146 -6.31 -4.65 -7.36
C SER A 146 -7.67 -5.15 -6.88
N MET A 147 -8.76 -4.68 -7.50
CA MET A 147 -10.12 -5.16 -7.19
C MET A 147 -10.31 -6.64 -7.54
N LEU A 148 -9.76 -7.08 -8.68
CA LEU A 148 -9.76 -8.51 -9.06
C LEU A 148 -8.99 -9.37 -8.05
N ARG A 149 -7.78 -8.94 -7.64
CA ARG A 149 -6.96 -9.67 -6.65
C ARG A 149 -7.64 -9.81 -5.29
N LYS A 150 -8.46 -8.84 -4.88
CA LYS A 150 -9.22 -8.89 -3.63
C LYS A 150 -10.39 -9.89 -3.67
N CYS A 151 -10.88 -10.25 -4.86
CA CYS A 151 -11.97 -11.20 -5.04
C CYS A 151 -11.55 -12.35 -5.97
N PRO A 152 -10.60 -13.21 -5.58
CA PRO A 152 -10.05 -14.24 -6.48
C PRO A 152 -11.11 -15.24 -6.98
N HIS A 153 -12.19 -15.42 -6.23
CA HIS A 153 -13.38 -16.22 -6.58
C HIS A 153 -14.44 -15.41 -7.35
N HIS A 154 -14.04 -14.34 -8.06
CA HIS A 154 -14.99 -13.52 -8.83
C HIS A 154 -15.60 -14.22 -10.05
N GLU A 155 -15.00 -15.32 -10.53
CA GLU A 155 -15.44 -16.13 -11.68
C GLU A 155 -15.61 -15.38 -13.02
N LEU A 156 -15.36 -14.07 -13.08
CA LEU A 156 -15.34 -13.28 -14.30
C LEU A 156 -14.30 -13.82 -15.30
N SER A 157 -14.76 -14.17 -16.49
CA SER A 157 -13.87 -14.52 -17.61
C SER A 157 -12.97 -13.35 -17.98
N VAL A 158 -11.78 -13.63 -18.51
CA VAL A 158 -10.82 -12.58 -18.95
C VAL A 158 -11.49 -11.62 -19.94
N TRP A 159 -12.34 -12.14 -20.82
CA TRP A 159 -13.12 -11.30 -21.75
C TRP A 159 -14.01 -10.30 -21.00
N ARG A 160 -14.74 -10.76 -19.98
CA ARG A 160 -15.59 -9.89 -19.18
C ARG A 160 -14.76 -8.84 -18.44
N GLN A 161 -13.56 -9.18 -17.96
CA GLN A 161 -12.65 -8.24 -17.31
C GLN A 161 -12.20 -7.13 -18.28
N VAL A 162 -11.72 -7.51 -19.48
CA VAL A 162 -11.32 -6.57 -20.55
C VAL A 162 -12.48 -5.66 -20.94
N GLN A 163 -13.65 -6.25 -21.24
CA GLN A 163 -14.83 -5.49 -21.63
C GLN A 163 -15.27 -4.50 -20.54
N THR A 164 -15.23 -4.92 -19.29
CA THR A 164 -15.60 -4.09 -18.14
C THR A 164 -14.67 -2.89 -18.03
N PHE A 165 -13.35 -3.12 -18.06
CA PHE A 165 -12.38 -2.04 -17.98
C PHE A 165 -12.45 -1.09 -19.18
N TYR A 166 -12.49 -1.62 -20.40
CA TYR A 166 -12.61 -0.81 -21.63
C TYR A 166 -13.85 0.09 -21.61
N ASN A 167 -14.98 -0.42 -21.11
CA ASN A 167 -16.20 0.37 -20.96
C ASN A 167 -16.14 1.35 -19.77
N GLY A 168 -15.32 1.09 -18.76
CA GLY A 168 -15.16 1.97 -17.60
C GLY A 168 -14.27 3.19 -17.85
N VAL A 169 -13.36 3.13 -18.83
CA VAL A 169 -12.43 4.24 -19.14
C VAL A 169 -13.07 5.31 -20.04
N THR A 170 -12.50 6.52 -19.99
CA THR A 170 -12.93 7.66 -20.81
C THR A 170 -12.82 7.37 -22.32
N LEU A 171 -13.64 8.05 -23.13
CA LEU A 171 -13.59 7.92 -24.59
C LEU A 171 -12.20 8.21 -25.18
N ALA A 172 -11.48 9.17 -24.62
CA ALA A 172 -10.11 9.48 -25.01
C ALA A 172 -9.17 8.28 -24.76
N ASN A 173 -9.27 7.64 -23.61
CA ASN A 173 -8.47 6.46 -23.31
C ASN A 173 -8.87 5.23 -24.14
N ARG A 174 -10.15 5.06 -24.48
CA ARG A 174 -10.56 4.03 -25.45
C ARG A 174 -9.93 4.25 -26.80
N ALA A 175 -9.92 5.49 -27.29
CA ALA A 175 -9.26 5.84 -28.56
C ALA A 175 -7.75 5.57 -28.50
N THR A 176 -7.08 5.87 -27.38
CA THR A 176 -5.66 5.52 -27.18
C THR A 176 -5.44 4.01 -27.24
N ILE A 177 -6.29 3.22 -26.57
CA ILE A 177 -6.20 1.76 -26.57
C ILE A 177 -6.41 1.19 -28.00
N ASP A 178 -7.45 1.64 -28.70
CA ASP A 178 -7.76 1.16 -30.04
C ASP A 178 -6.70 1.60 -31.08
N ALA A 179 -6.16 2.82 -30.97
CA ALA A 179 -5.10 3.30 -31.83
C ALA A 179 -3.82 2.47 -31.66
N ALA A 180 -3.41 2.19 -30.42
CA ALA A 180 -2.26 1.34 -30.12
C ALA A 180 -2.46 -0.12 -30.57
N THR A 181 -3.71 -0.59 -30.59
CA THR A 181 -4.06 -1.95 -31.04
C THR A 181 -4.17 -2.07 -32.57
N GLY A 182 -4.14 -0.95 -33.32
CA GLY A 182 -4.33 -0.94 -34.77
C GLY A 182 -5.79 -1.15 -35.19
N GLY A 183 -6.74 -0.83 -34.31
CA GLY A 183 -8.17 -1.09 -34.48
C GLY A 183 -8.82 -1.43 -33.14
N THR A 184 -10.11 -1.78 -33.15
CA THR A 184 -10.81 -2.07 -31.89
C THR A 184 -10.19 -3.24 -31.14
N ILE A 185 -9.85 -3.02 -29.86
CA ILE A 185 -9.32 -4.07 -28.98
C ILE A 185 -10.30 -5.21 -28.76
N MET A 186 -11.60 -4.96 -28.95
CA MET A 186 -12.67 -5.92 -28.80
C MET A 186 -12.65 -7.05 -29.86
N LYS A 187 -11.77 -6.96 -30.87
CA LYS A 187 -11.52 -8.04 -31.85
C LYS A 187 -10.35 -8.95 -31.50
N LYS A 188 -9.57 -8.61 -30.46
CA LYS A 188 -8.43 -9.40 -29.99
C LYS A 188 -8.87 -10.59 -29.15
N LEU A 189 -8.00 -11.58 -29.01
CA LEU A 189 -8.24 -12.67 -28.07
C LEU A 189 -8.27 -12.12 -26.63
N PRO A 190 -9.08 -12.69 -25.70
CA PRO A 190 -9.22 -12.12 -24.36
C PRO A 190 -7.90 -11.94 -23.60
N SER A 191 -7.01 -12.93 -23.64
CA SER A 191 -5.68 -12.86 -23.01
C SER A 191 -4.77 -11.84 -23.68
N GLU A 192 -4.81 -11.78 -25.02
CA GLU A 192 -4.05 -10.79 -25.80
C GLU A 192 -4.50 -9.37 -25.47
N ALA A 193 -5.81 -9.12 -25.44
CA ALA A 193 -6.39 -7.83 -25.10
C ALA A 193 -6.01 -7.39 -23.68
N PHE A 194 -6.06 -8.31 -22.71
CA PHE A 194 -5.63 -8.02 -21.34
C PHE A 194 -4.16 -7.58 -21.30
N ASN A 195 -3.28 -8.33 -21.97
CA ASN A 195 -1.85 -8.03 -22.01
C ASN A 195 -1.57 -6.71 -22.74
N ILE A 196 -2.27 -6.41 -23.83
CA ILE A 196 -2.14 -5.14 -24.56
C ILE A 196 -2.50 -3.96 -23.66
N ILE A 197 -3.58 -4.04 -22.89
CA ILE A 197 -3.96 -2.99 -21.92
C ILE A 197 -2.86 -2.82 -20.88
N ASP A 198 -2.33 -3.92 -20.36
CA ASP A 198 -1.25 -3.92 -19.36
C ASP A 198 0.03 -3.24 -19.89
N GLU A 199 0.41 -3.54 -21.13
CA GLU A 199 1.58 -2.96 -21.78
C GLU A 199 1.38 -1.46 -22.06
N ILE A 200 0.23 -1.06 -22.63
CA ILE A 200 -0.07 0.35 -22.94
C ILE A 200 -0.07 1.18 -21.65
N THR A 201 -0.73 0.70 -20.60
CA THR A 201 -0.82 1.40 -19.32
C THR A 201 0.55 1.57 -18.68
N THR A 202 1.39 0.53 -18.68
CA THR A 202 2.75 0.57 -18.16
C THR A 202 3.63 1.53 -18.95
N ASN A 203 3.56 1.50 -20.27
CA ASN A 203 4.32 2.41 -21.13
C ASN A 203 3.92 3.87 -20.87
N LEU A 204 2.62 4.17 -20.74
CA LEU A 204 2.13 5.52 -20.44
C LEU A 204 2.63 6.03 -19.08
N TYR A 205 2.77 5.15 -18.09
CA TYR A 205 3.35 5.49 -16.80
C TYR A 205 4.83 5.87 -16.94
N SER A 206 5.63 5.04 -17.63
CA SER A 206 7.06 5.32 -17.87
C SER A 206 7.30 6.62 -18.63
N TYR A 207 6.55 6.88 -19.70
CA TYR A 207 6.64 8.15 -20.43
C TYR A 207 6.15 9.35 -19.63
N GLY A 208 5.19 9.15 -18.73
CA GLY A 208 4.72 10.18 -17.79
C GLY A 208 5.81 10.60 -16.80
N GLN A 209 6.56 9.64 -16.25
CA GLN A 209 7.68 9.88 -15.34
C GLN A 209 8.79 10.70 -16.01
N GLU A 210 9.22 10.32 -17.22
CA GLU A 210 10.24 11.08 -17.96
C GLU A 210 9.84 12.54 -18.22
N ARG A 211 8.55 12.80 -18.49
CA ARG A 211 8.04 14.16 -18.71
C ARG A 211 8.05 14.98 -17.43
N VAL A 212 7.73 14.37 -16.29
CA VAL A 212 7.79 15.03 -14.98
C VAL A 212 9.24 15.37 -14.63
N GLU A 213 10.18 14.46 -14.84
CA GLU A 213 11.61 14.70 -14.62
C GLU A 213 12.12 15.86 -15.49
N LYS A 214 11.85 15.81 -16.81
CA LYS A 214 12.23 16.90 -17.74
C LYS A 214 11.65 18.25 -17.33
N ARG A 215 10.39 18.28 -16.86
CA ARG A 215 9.74 19.50 -16.38
C ARG A 215 10.37 20.02 -15.10
N THR A 216 10.71 19.14 -14.15
CA THR A 216 11.39 19.52 -12.90
C THR A 216 12.78 20.07 -13.16
N THR A 217 13.56 19.42 -14.04
CA THR A 217 14.88 19.92 -14.47
C THR A 217 14.78 21.29 -15.15
N TYR A 218 13.77 21.49 -16.00
CA TYR A 218 13.51 22.78 -16.64
C TYR A 218 13.16 23.88 -15.63
N ILE A 219 12.30 23.59 -14.64
CA ILE A 219 11.95 24.55 -13.58
C ILE A 219 13.19 24.94 -12.77
N HIS A 220 14.00 23.97 -12.35
CA HIS A 220 15.27 24.25 -11.64
C HIS A 220 16.25 25.10 -12.46
N SER A 221 16.28 24.91 -13.79
CA SER A 221 17.10 25.75 -14.67
C SER A 221 16.64 27.20 -14.72
N ILE A 222 15.32 27.45 -14.69
CA ILE A 222 14.75 28.82 -14.65
C ILE A 222 15.05 29.48 -13.30
N ASP A 223 14.93 28.75 -12.20
CA ASP A 223 15.25 29.27 -10.87
C ASP A 223 16.72 29.67 -10.77
N ALA A 224 17.63 28.85 -11.32
CA ALA A 224 19.06 29.16 -11.38
C ALA A 224 19.35 30.42 -12.21
N ILE A 225 18.70 30.58 -13.36
CA ILE A 225 18.84 31.79 -14.21
C ILE A 225 18.30 33.03 -13.48
N SER A 226 17.16 32.89 -12.79
CA SER A 226 16.54 33.98 -12.03
C SER A 226 17.42 34.42 -10.86
N ALA A 227 18.02 33.47 -10.13
CA ALA A 227 18.95 33.75 -9.05
C ALA A 227 20.23 34.45 -9.55
N LEU A 228 20.78 34.01 -10.69
CA LEU A 228 21.94 34.67 -11.30
C LEU A 228 21.63 36.10 -11.74
N SER A 229 20.44 36.33 -12.33
CA SER A 229 19.99 37.68 -12.71
C SER A 229 19.83 38.59 -11.49
N ALA A 230 19.26 38.09 -10.39
CA ALA A 230 19.15 38.84 -9.14
C ALA A 230 20.54 39.18 -8.56
N GLN A 231 21.49 38.26 -8.62
CA GLN A 231 22.87 38.49 -8.17
C GLN A 231 23.57 39.56 -9.02
N MET A 232 23.44 39.49 -10.36
CA MET A 232 23.97 40.51 -11.26
C MET A 232 23.39 41.90 -10.96
N ASN A 233 22.08 41.99 -10.74
CA ASN A 233 21.44 43.26 -10.41
C ASN A 233 21.96 43.82 -9.08
N ALA A 234 22.13 42.98 -8.06
CA ALA A 234 22.68 43.40 -6.77
C ALA A 234 24.13 43.90 -6.89
N GLN A 235 24.96 43.23 -7.71
CA GLN A 235 26.32 43.68 -7.99
C GLN A 235 26.34 45.02 -8.76
N MET A 236 25.44 45.21 -9.72
CA MET A 236 25.29 46.47 -10.46
C MET A 236 24.93 47.61 -9.50
N THR A 237 23.94 47.42 -8.63
CA THR A 237 23.53 48.42 -7.62
C THR A 237 24.69 48.76 -6.66
N ALA A 238 25.46 47.76 -6.24
CA ALA A 238 26.63 47.99 -5.38
C ALA A 238 27.75 48.78 -6.10
N LEU A 239 27.96 48.54 -7.39
CA LEU A 239 28.89 49.31 -8.21
C LEU A 239 28.44 50.76 -8.37
N THR A 240 27.15 50.99 -8.67
CA THR A 240 26.58 52.34 -8.76
C THR A 240 26.76 53.11 -7.46
N HIS A 241 26.42 52.50 -6.31
CA HIS A 241 26.64 53.13 -5.00
C HIS A 241 28.11 53.45 -4.71
N ARG A 242 29.05 52.57 -5.11
CA ARG A 242 30.48 52.86 -4.97
C ARG A 242 30.94 54.01 -5.85
N MET A 243 30.42 54.10 -7.08
CA MET A 243 30.71 55.21 -7.99
C MET A 243 30.18 56.54 -7.44
N ASP A 244 28.96 56.57 -6.89
CA ASP A 244 28.37 57.75 -6.26
C ASP A 244 29.19 58.22 -5.04
N ASN A 245 29.63 57.28 -4.21
CA ASN A 245 30.46 57.57 -3.04
C ASN A 245 31.85 58.11 -3.41
N LEU A 246 32.47 57.58 -4.47
CA LEU A 246 33.74 58.10 -4.99
C LEU A 246 33.57 59.51 -5.57
N GLY A 247 32.47 59.76 -6.28
CA GLY A 247 32.12 61.11 -6.75
C GLY A 247 31.96 62.10 -5.59
N ALA A 248 31.28 61.68 -4.51
CA ALA A 248 31.11 62.49 -3.31
C ALA A 248 32.43 62.75 -2.54
N ALA A 249 33.34 61.77 -2.51
CA ALA A 249 34.65 61.90 -1.86
C ALA A 249 35.60 62.85 -2.61
N ILE A 250 35.53 62.88 -3.95
CA ILE A 250 36.32 63.81 -4.78
C ILE A 250 35.83 65.26 -4.62
N LEU A 251 34.53 65.47 -4.40
CA LEU A 251 33.96 66.80 -4.16
C LEU A 251 34.22 67.34 -2.75
N ASN A 252 34.38 66.46 -1.75
CA ASN A 252 34.60 66.80 -0.35
C ASN A 252 36.07 66.60 0.06
N GLY A 253 36.98 67.36 -0.56
CA GLY A 253 38.44 67.27 -0.33
C GLY A 253 38.83 67.21 1.16
N ALA A 254 39.38 66.06 1.58
CA ALA A 254 40.04 65.90 2.87
C ALA A 254 41.50 66.41 2.76
N PRO A 255 42.03 67.20 3.72
CA PRO A 255 43.37 67.76 3.63
C PRO A 255 44.45 66.71 3.94
N MET A 256 45.53 66.73 3.13
CA MET A 256 46.77 65.98 3.36
C MET A 256 47.57 66.63 4.49
N ASP A 257 47.70 65.95 5.63
CA ASP A 257 48.65 66.33 6.68
C ASP A 257 50.10 66.07 6.21
N LEU A 258 50.82 67.15 5.90
CA LEU A 258 52.25 67.14 5.58
C LEU A 258 53.07 67.11 6.88
N VAL A 259 53.60 65.94 7.24
CA VAL A 259 54.68 65.81 8.23
C VAL A 259 56.01 66.16 7.57
N VAL A 260 56.54 67.35 7.85
CA VAL A 260 57.86 67.79 7.37
C VAL A 260 58.92 67.38 8.38
N HIS A 261 59.79 66.42 8.02
CA HIS A 261 61.01 66.13 8.76
C HIS A 261 62.13 67.11 8.37
N ALA A 262 62.74 67.75 9.37
CA ALA A 262 63.85 68.69 9.22
C ALA A 262 65.17 68.00 8.82
N VAL A 263 65.99 68.69 8.00
CA VAL A 263 67.39 68.33 7.70
C VAL A 263 68.27 69.53 8.05
N GLN A 264 69.19 69.34 9.00
CA GLN A 264 70.29 70.24 9.33
C GLN A 264 71.40 70.15 8.28
N TRP A 265 72.07 71.26 7.98
CA TRP A 265 73.42 71.28 7.43
C TRP A 265 74.29 72.20 8.28
N ASP A 266 75.38 71.64 8.80
CA ASP A 266 76.45 72.32 9.54
C ASP A 266 77.38 73.10 8.59
N THR A 267 77.92 74.21 9.10
CA THR A 267 79.26 74.74 8.77
C THR A 267 79.87 75.34 10.01
#